data_AF-A0A167FS87-F1
#
_entry.id   AF-A0A167FS87-F1
#
_cell.length_a   1.000
_cell.length_b   1.000
_cell.length_c   1.000
_cell.angle_alpha   90.00
_cell.angle_beta   90.00
_cell.angle_gamma   90.00
#
_symmetry.space_group_name_H-M   'P 1'
#
loop_
_entity.id
_entity.type
_entity.pdbx_description
1 polymer ?
#
loop_
_entity_poly.entity_id
_entity_poly.type
_entity_poly.pdbx_seq_one_letter_code
_entity_poly.pdbx_strand_id
1 'polypeptide(L)'
;MDARSLVCIPEVANCYQAHTYIELAMVTPIIILFLLTTPLCIAHIIARSKGGAVDVKKFACWGLGLAYLFFFIGHFVKAQGMLEMLPPWVPYRLALVYLTGLLELVVGIALFIPKFQVLAAKVAIVMFVAFFPANVYAAINGIGLGGHQWGPIYLLIRGPLQLILIFWAYFLCIRGLSIRTSALN
;
A
#
# COMPACT_ATOMS: atom_id res chain seq x y z
N MET A 1 -26.72 29.20 18.82
CA MET A 1 -25.25 29.09 18.91
C MET A 1 -24.76 28.83 17.50
N ASP A 2 -24.32 29.89 16.83
CA ASP A 2 -23.99 29.91 15.41
C ASP A 2 -22.51 29.52 15.25
N ALA A 3 -22.24 28.32 14.71
CA ALA A 3 -20.91 27.72 14.61
C ALA A 3 -20.21 28.07 13.28
N ARG A 4 -20.42 29.28 12.74
CA ARG A 4 -19.88 29.70 11.43
C ARG A 4 -18.92 30.89 11.46
N SER A 5 -18.42 31.27 12.63
CA SER A 5 -17.44 32.36 12.75
C SER A 5 -16.29 32.02 13.69
N LEU A 6 -15.78 30.79 13.62
CA LEU A 6 -14.43 30.50 14.10
C LEU A 6 -13.46 31.12 13.10
N VAL A 7 -12.96 32.30 13.45
CA VAL A 7 -11.70 32.85 12.93
C VAL A 7 -10.70 31.69 12.86
N CYS A 8 -10.23 31.33 11.67
CA CYS A 8 -9.16 30.35 11.52
C CYS A 8 -7.91 30.93 12.21
N ILE A 9 -7.71 30.59 13.48
CA ILE A 9 -6.46 30.87 14.18
C ILE A 9 -5.39 30.05 13.46
N PRO A 10 -4.37 30.67 12.85
CA PRO A 10 -3.35 29.98 12.07
C PRO A 10 -2.71 28.84 12.87
N GLU A 11 -2.42 29.07 14.15
CA GLU A 11 -1.91 28.08 15.10
C GLU A 11 -2.80 26.82 15.23
N VAL A 12 -4.12 27.02 15.34
CA VAL A 12 -5.10 25.93 15.56
C VAL A 12 -5.34 25.17 14.27
N ALA A 13 -5.40 25.87 13.13
CA ALA A 13 -5.47 25.24 11.81
C ALA A 13 -4.21 24.38 11.55
N ASN A 14 -3.03 24.88 11.90
CA ASN A 14 -1.78 24.14 11.75
C ASN A 14 -1.73 22.91 12.67
N CYS A 15 -2.22 23.04 13.91
CA CYS A 15 -2.25 21.93 14.87
C CYS A 15 -3.25 20.84 14.46
N TYR A 16 -4.45 21.21 14.01
CA TYR A 16 -5.45 20.27 13.49
C TYR A 16 -4.97 19.57 12.23
N GLN A 17 -4.35 20.32 11.33
CA GLN A 17 -3.79 19.79 10.08
C GLN A 17 -2.60 18.86 10.37
N ALA A 18 -1.72 19.20 11.31
CA ALA A 18 -0.68 18.32 11.82
C ALA A 18 -1.23 17.02 12.43
N HIS A 19 -2.27 17.11 13.28
CA HIS A 19 -2.96 15.93 13.83
C HIS A 19 -3.54 15.04 12.74
N THR A 20 -4.22 15.63 11.76
CA THR A 20 -4.81 14.90 10.63
C THR A 20 -3.72 14.20 9.79
N TYR A 21 -2.56 14.83 9.60
CA TYR A 21 -1.41 14.20 8.95
C TYR A 21 -0.82 13.07 9.77
N ILE A 22 -0.73 13.21 11.10
CA ILE A 22 -0.28 12.14 12.00
C ILE A 22 -1.18 10.92 11.90
N GLU A 23 -2.49 11.13 11.96
CA GLU A 23 -3.43 10.02 11.84
C GLU A 23 -3.32 9.34 10.48
N LEU A 24 -3.33 10.10 9.37
CA LEU A 24 -3.23 9.50 8.04
C LEU A 24 -1.88 8.77 7.79
N ALA A 25 -0.77 9.30 8.31
CA ALA A 25 0.56 8.73 8.15
C ALA A 25 0.70 7.38 8.85
N MET A 26 0.07 7.20 10.00
CA MET A 26 0.12 5.96 10.77
C MET A 26 -1.00 4.98 10.36
N VAL A 27 -2.17 5.47 9.96
CA VAL A 27 -3.31 4.63 9.56
C VAL A 27 -3.07 3.92 8.23
N THR A 28 -2.43 4.57 7.26
CA THR A 28 -2.23 3.97 5.92
C THR A 28 -1.40 2.67 5.97
N PRO A 29 -0.22 2.61 6.62
CA PRO A 29 0.52 1.37 6.80
C PRO A 29 -0.28 0.28 7.52
N ILE A 30 -1.06 0.65 8.55
CA ILE A 30 -1.87 -0.29 9.33
C ILE A 30 -2.95 -0.94 8.44
N ILE A 31 -3.65 -0.14 7.63
CA ILE A 31 -4.65 -0.65 6.68
C ILE A 31 -4.00 -1.62 5.69
N ILE A 32 -2.83 -1.28 5.15
CA ILE A 32 -2.12 -2.13 4.19
C ILE A 32 -1.73 -3.46 4.83
N LEU A 33 -1.16 -3.45 6.04
CA LEU A 33 -0.79 -4.67 6.75
C LEU A 33 -2.01 -5.52 7.10
N PHE A 34 -3.13 -4.88 7.45
CA PHE A 34 -4.38 -5.58 7.69
C PHE A 34 -4.88 -6.27 6.42
N LEU A 35 -4.97 -5.56 5.29
CA LEU A 35 -5.39 -6.12 3.99
C LEU A 35 -4.47 -7.27 3.54
N LEU A 36 -3.18 -7.15 3.80
CA LEU A 36 -2.17 -8.14 3.44
C LEU A 36 -2.35 -9.45 4.23
N THR A 37 -2.65 -9.35 5.53
CA THR A 37 -2.68 -10.49 6.44
C THR A 37 -4.06 -11.15 6.56
N THR A 38 -5.16 -10.41 6.41
CA THR A 38 -6.52 -10.93 6.66
C THR A 38 -6.87 -12.19 5.85
N PRO A 39 -6.68 -12.25 4.52
CA PRO A 39 -7.05 -13.43 3.74
C PRO A 39 -6.29 -14.69 4.18
N LEU A 40 -5.00 -14.52 4.53
CA LEU A 40 -4.16 -15.61 5.00
C LEU A 40 -4.54 -16.06 6.42
N CYS A 41 -4.80 -15.12 7.33
CA CYS A 41 -5.26 -15.42 8.68
C CYS A 41 -6.60 -16.16 8.69
N ILE A 42 -7.58 -15.69 7.89
CA ILE A 42 -8.90 -16.32 7.75
C ILE A 42 -8.73 -17.75 7.22
N ALA A 43 -7.94 -17.94 6.17
CA ALA A 43 -7.68 -19.26 5.62
C ALA A 43 -7.03 -20.21 6.64
N HIS A 44 -6.09 -19.70 7.45
CA HIS A 44 -5.43 -20.48 8.49
C HIS A 44 -6.39 -20.89 9.62
N ILE A 45 -7.26 -19.98 10.07
CA ILE A 45 -8.29 -20.28 11.08
C ILE A 45 -9.26 -21.35 10.57
N ILE A 46 -9.77 -21.20 9.34
CA ILE A 46 -10.71 -22.17 8.75
C ILE A 46 -10.06 -23.54 8.59
N ALA A 47 -8.82 -23.59 8.11
CA ALA A 47 -8.10 -24.84 7.90
C ALA A 47 -7.79 -25.55 9.22
N ARG A 48 -7.44 -24.81 10.28
CA ARG A 48 -7.25 -25.36 11.62
C ARG A 48 -8.52 -26.00 12.15
N SER A 49 -9.67 -25.36 11.95
CA SER A 49 -10.98 -25.91 12.36
C SER A 49 -11.40 -27.14 11.57
N LYS A 50 -10.93 -27.29 10.32
CA LYS A 50 -11.29 -28.40 9.41
C LYS A 50 -10.21 -29.48 9.25
N GLY A 51 -9.08 -29.37 9.95
CA GLY A 51 -7.94 -30.29 9.80
C GLY A 51 -7.29 -30.28 8.41
N GLY A 52 -7.47 -29.21 7.62
CA GLY A 52 -7.01 -29.11 6.23
C GLY A 52 -5.66 -28.41 6.08
N ALA A 53 -5.02 -28.59 4.92
CA ALA A 53 -3.85 -27.81 4.53
C ALA A 53 -4.25 -26.45 3.92
N VAL A 54 -3.47 -25.40 4.19
CA VAL A 54 -3.67 -24.05 3.63
C VAL A 54 -2.77 -23.85 2.42
N ASP A 55 -3.35 -23.42 1.30
CA ASP A 55 -2.58 -22.87 0.19
C ASP A 55 -2.12 -21.44 0.53
N VAL A 56 -1.02 -21.35 1.29
CA VAL A 56 -0.43 -20.08 1.76
C VAL A 56 -0.18 -19.13 0.61
N LYS A 57 0.32 -19.64 -0.53
CA LYS A 57 0.63 -18.83 -1.72
C LYS A 57 -0.63 -18.15 -2.24
N LYS A 58 -1.72 -18.90 -2.43
CA LYS A 58 -2.97 -18.36 -2.97
C LYS A 58 -3.51 -17.21 -2.12
N PHE A 59 -3.61 -17.41 -0.80
CA PHE A 59 -4.18 -16.40 0.10
C PHE A 59 -3.23 -15.21 0.34
N ALA A 60 -1.91 -15.43 0.33
CA ALA A 60 -0.93 -14.36 0.37
C ALA A 60 -0.98 -13.47 -0.89
N CYS A 61 -1.15 -14.07 -2.08
CA CYS A 61 -1.38 -13.34 -3.33
C CYS A 61 -2.67 -12.52 -3.26
N TRP A 62 -3.76 -13.07 -2.70
CA TRP A 62 -5.02 -12.35 -2.55
C TRP A 62 -4.89 -11.14 -1.62
N GLY A 63 -4.17 -11.27 -0.50
CA GLY A 63 -3.88 -10.14 0.38
C GLY A 63 -3.08 -9.04 -0.32
N LEU A 64 -2.06 -9.41 -1.11
CA LEU A 64 -1.31 -8.45 -1.92
C LEU A 64 -2.21 -7.80 -2.99
N GLY A 65 -3.12 -8.58 -3.60
CA GLY A 65 -4.10 -8.09 -4.56
C GLY A 65 -5.02 -7.04 -3.96
N LEU A 66 -5.54 -7.28 -2.74
CA LEU A 66 -6.34 -6.30 -2.02
C LEU A 66 -5.57 -5.00 -1.73
N ALA A 67 -4.30 -5.09 -1.36
CA ALA A 67 -3.46 -3.90 -1.17
C ALA A 67 -3.30 -3.10 -2.48
N TYR A 68 -3.10 -3.78 -3.61
CA TYR A 68 -3.02 -3.13 -4.93
C TYR A 68 -4.34 -2.46 -5.35
N LEU A 69 -5.49 -3.09 -5.07
CA LEU A 69 -6.79 -2.49 -5.31
C LEU A 69 -7.00 -1.23 -4.44
N PHE A 70 -6.52 -1.26 -3.20
CA PHE A 70 -6.53 -0.09 -2.32
C PHE A 70 -5.66 1.05 -2.88
N PHE A 71 -4.46 0.76 -3.39
CA PHE A 71 -3.60 1.76 -4.04
C PHE A 71 -4.24 2.35 -5.30
N PHE A 72 -4.88 1.51 -6.12
CA PHE A 72 -5.66 1.96 -7.27
C PHE A 72 -6.75 2.96 -6.88
N ILE A 73 -7.55 2.65 -5.86
CA ILE A 73 -8.59 3.58 -5.36
C ILE A 73 -7.94 4.92 -4.93
N GLY A 74 -6.77 4.86 -4.29
CA GLY A 74 -5.98 6.03 -3.92
C GLY A 74 -5.63 6.94 -5.10
N HIS A 75 -5.30 6.38 -6.27
CA HIS A 75 -4.97 7.15 -7.47
C HIS A 75 -6.14 8.01 -7.99
N PHE A 76 -7.38 7.61 -7.72
CA PHE A 76 -8.57 8.38 -8.10
C PHE A 76 -9.00 9.36 -7.00
N VAL A 77 -9.05 8.89 -5.75
CA VAL A 77 -9.54 9.68 -4.61
C VAL A 77 -8.53 10.76 -4.19
N LYS A 78 -7.24 10.50 -4.35
CA LYS A 78 -6.15 11.39 -3.91
C LYS A 78 -5.23 11.80 -5.08
N ALA A 79 -5.77 11.83 -6.30
CA ALA A 79 -5.01 12.11 -7.52
C ALA A 79 -4.18 13.41 -7.41
N GLN A 80 -4.78 14.47 -6.86
CA GLN A 80 -4.11 15.76 -6.70
C GLN A 80 -2.89 15.68 -5.75
N GLY A 81 -3.03 14.97 -4.63
CA GLY A 81 -1.91 14.77 -3.70
C GLY A 81 -0.81 13.90 -4.32
N MET A 82 -1.14 12.94 -5.19
CA MET A 82 -0.14 12.12 -5.88
C MET A 82 0.58 12.91 -6.98
N LEU A 83 -0.13 13.83 -7.64
CA LEU A 83 0.44 14.72 -8.64
C LEU A 83 1.55 15.59 -8.02
N GLU A 84 1.35 16.06 -6.79
CA GLU A 84 2.36 16.84 -6.05
C GLU A 84 3.61 16.02 -5.71
N MET A 85 3.50 14.69 -5.62
CA MET A 85 4.66 13.81 -5.39
C MET A 85 5.55 13.68 -6.63
N LEU A 86 5.11 14.17 -7.80
CA LEU A 86 5.88 14.15 -9.04
C LEU A 86 6.58 15.49 -9.25
N PRO A 87 7.91 15.47 -9.53
CA PRO A 87 8.65 16.69 -9.82
C PRO A 87 8.05 17.51 -10.97
N PRO A 88 8.18 18.85 -10.95
CA PRO A 88 7.55 19.72 -11.95
C PRO A 88 8.06 19.52 -13.37
N TRP A 89 9.26 18.95 -13.54
CA TRP A 89 9.85 18.63 -14.85
C TRP A 89 9.23 17.39 -15.51
N VAL A 90 8.43 16.60 -14.78
CA VAL A 90 7.75 15.43 -15.35
C VAL A 90 6.57 15.91 -16.20
N PRO A 91 6.51 15.57 -17.51
CA PRO A 91 5.38 15.94 -18.34
C PRO A 91 4.14 15.10 -18.00
N TYR A 92 2.95 15.65 -18.22
CA TYR A 92 1.66 14.97 -18.06
C TYR A 92 1.46 14.24 -16.71
N ARG A 93 1.88 14.85 -15.60
CA ARG A 93 1.83 14.25 -14.24
C ARG A 93 0.49 13.62 -13.89
N LEU A 94 -0.63 14.29 -14.18
CA LEU A 94 -1.96 13.75 -13.88
C LEU A 94 -2.27 12.48 -14.69
N ALA A 95 -1.90 12.45 -15.97
CA ALA A 95 -2.09 11.28 -16.81
C ALA A 95 -1.22 10.10 -16.32
N LEU A 96 0.00 10.38 -15.86
CA LEU A 96 0.88 9.36 -15.25
C LEU A 96 0.27 8.77 -13.98
N VAL A 97 -0.31 9.59 -13.10
CA VAL A 97 -1.01 9.12 -11.89
C VAL A 97 -2.16 8.16 -12.30
N TYR A 98 -2.99 8.51 -13.28
CA TYR A 98 -4.05 7.60 -13.71
C TYR A 98 -3.52 6.33 -14.39
N LEU A 99 -2.43 6.45 -15.16
CA LEU A 99 -1.79 5.31 -15.81
C LEU A 99 -1.20 4.34 -14.78
N THR A 100 -0.48 4.84 -13.77
CA THR A 100 0.06 4.00 -12.69
C THR A 100 -1.06 3.37 -11.87
N GLY A 101 -2.15 4.11 -11.61
CA GLY A 101 -3.34 3.54 -10.99
C GLY A 101 -3.93 2.40 -11.81
N LEU A 102 -4.08 2.56 -13.12
CA LEU A 102 -4.58 1.49 -13.99
C LEU A 102 -3.67 0.25 -13.98
N LEU A 103 -2.34 0.45 -13.98
CA LEU A 103 -1.39 -0.66 -13.83
C LEU A 103 -1.58 -1.39 -12.49
N GLU A 104 -1.80 -0.65 -11.40
CA GLU A 104 -2.06 -1.25 -10.09
C GLU A 104 -3.37 -2.05 -10.07
N LEU A 105 -4.42 -1.57 -10.75
CA LEU A 105 -5.66 -2.32 -10.91
C LEU A 105 -5.42 -3.66 -11.61
N VAL A 106 -4.68 -3.64 -12.73
CA VAL A 106 -4.37 -4.84 -13.51
C VAL A 106 -3.58 -5.84 -12.66
N VAL A 107 -2.56 -5.38 -11.93
CA VAL A 107 -1.77 -6.22 -11.02
C VAL A 107 -2.64 -6.77 -9.89
N GLY A 108 -3.47 -5.93 -9.28
CA GLY A 108 -4.40 -6.31 -8.21
C GLY A 108 -5.33 -7.42 -8.64
N ILE A 109 -5.98 -7.29 -9.80
CA ILE A 109 -6.87 -8.33 -10.37
C ILE A 109 -6.08 -9.59 -10.72
N ALA A 110 -4.92 -9.45 -11.35
CA ALA A 110 -4.11 -10.59 -11.78
C ALA A 110 -3.61 -11.46 -10.60
N LEU A 111 -3.42 -10.87 -9.41
CA LEU A 111 -3.07 -11.60 -8.18
C LEU A 111 -4.20 -12.51 -7.65
N PHE A 112 -5.45 -12.32 -8.08
CA PHE A 112 -6.55 -13.23 -7.75
C PHE A 112 -6.60 -14.45 -8.67
N ILE A 113 -5.96 -14.39 -9.85
CA ILE A 113 -6.02 -15.42 -10.88
C ILE A 113 -4.79 -16.33 -10.77
N PRO A 114 -4.93 -17.63 -10.40
CA PRO A 114 -3.80 -18.52 -10.11
C PRO A 114 -2.74 -18.60 -11.22
N LYS A 115 -3.19 -18.54 -12.49
CA LYS A 115 -2.33 -18.56 -13.68
C LYS A 115 -1.37 -17.36 -13.74
N PHE A 116 -1.78 -16.20 -13.25
CA PHE A 116 -1.03 -14.94 -13.37
C PHE A 116 -0.34 -14.50 -12.09
N GLN A 117 -0.60 -15.14 -10.95
CA GLN A 117 -0.07 -14.75 -9.63
C GLN A 117 1.45 -14.50 -9.59
N VAL A 118 2.25 -15.41 -10.15
CA VAL A 118 3.72 -15.28 -10.11
C VAL A 118 4.19 -14.11 -10.97
N LEU A 119 3.57 -13.91 -12.14
CA LEU A 119 3.90 -12.78 -13.02
C LEU A 119 3.46 -11.46 -12.38
N ALA A 120 2.24 -11.40 -11.85
CA ALA A 120 1.70 -10.22 -11.19
C ALA A 120 2.53 -9.83 -9.96
N ALA A 121 2.98 -10.80 -9.15
CA ALA A 121 3.87 -10.54 -8.02
C ALA A 121 5.26 -10.02 -8.45
N LYS A 122 5.82 -10.48 -9.58
CA LYS A 122 7.06 -9.92 -10.13
C LYS A 122 6.88 -8.47 -10.58
N VAL A 123 5.80 -8.20 -11.31
CA VAL A 123 5.45 -6.83 -11.75
C VAL A 123 5.21 -5.93 -10.54
N ALA A 124 4.56 -6.44 -9.50
CA ALA A 124 4.34 -5.71 -8.25
C ALA A 124 5.66 -5.25 -7.62
N ILE A 125 6.65 -6.15 -7.50
CA ILE A 125 7.98 -5.81 -6.98
C ILE A 125 8.64 -4.71 -7.83
N VAL A 126 8.58 -4.82 -9.16
CA VAL A 126 9.14 -3.80 -10.07
C VAL A 126 8.47 -2.45 -9.85
N MET A 127 7.13 -2.41 -9.73
CA MET A 127 6.40 -1.17 -9.44
C MET A 127 6.78 -0.59 -8.08
N PHE A 128 6.92 -1.41 -7.05
CA PHE A 128 7.35 -0.94 -5.74
C PHE A 128 8.73 -0.28 -5.77
N VAL A 129 9.68 -0.86 -6.51
CA VAL A 129 11.01 -0.27 -6.68
C VAL A 129 10.92 1.01 -7.51
N ALA A 130 10.14 1.01 -8.60
CA ALA A 130 9.98 2.15 -9.50
C ALA A 130 9.27 3.35 -8.85
N PHE A 131 8.35 3.12 -7.90
CA PHE A 131 7.61 4.19 -7.22
C PHE A 131 8.34 4.74 -6.01
N PHE A 132 9.34 4.03 -5.47
CA PHE A 132 10.08 4.47 -4.30
C PHE A 132 10.78 5.84 -4.49
N PRO A 133 11.42 6.15 -5.63
CA PRO A 133 11.99 7.47 -5.89
C PRO A 133 10.98 8.64 -5.75
N ALA A 134 9.72 8.44 -6.17
CA ALA A 134 8.69 9.47 -6.02
C ALA A 134 8.37 9.73 -4.53
N ASN A 135 8.39 8.68 -3.70
CA ASN A 135 8.19 8.82 -2.25
C ASN A 135 9.38 9.52 -1.56
N VAL A 136 10.60 9.24 -2.01
CA VAL A 136 11.80 9.92 -1.54
C VAL A 136 11.76 11.40 -1.90
N TYR A 137 11.41 11.73 -3.15
CA TYR A 137 11.25 13.12 -3.59
C TYR A 137 10.18 13.86 -2.78
N ALA A 138 9.01 13.25 -2.61
CA ALA A 138 7.91 13.81 -1.83
C ALA A 138 8.31 14.06 -0.36
N ALA A 139 8.99 13.10 0.27
CA ALA A 139 9.46 13.23 1.65
C ALA A 139 10.53 14.32 1.79
N ILE A 140 11.49 14.41 0.88
CA ILE A 140 12.56 15.43 0.95
C ILE A 140 11.97 16.85 0.80
N ASN A 141 10.97 17.01 -0.07
CA ASN A 141 10.37 18.31 -0.33
C ASN A 141 9.19 18.63 0.60
N GLY A 142 8.76 17.69 1.46
CA GLY A 142 7.63 17.92 2.37
C GLY A 142 6.26 18.02 1.68
N ILE A 143 6.10 17.46 0.48
CA ILE A 143 4.93 17.64 -0.39
C ILE A 143 4.17 16.33 -0.63
N GLY A 144 2.93 16.42 -1.11
CA GLY A 144 2.11 15.26 -1.49
C GLY A 144 1.16 14.80 -0.39
N LEU A 145 1.03 13.48 -0.19
CA LEU A 145 0.00 12.92 0.70
C LEU A 145 0.52 11.84 1.65
N GLY A 146 -0.23 11.51 2.69
CA GLY A 146 0.04 10.32 3.52
C GLY A 146 1.21 10.46 4.48
N GLY A 147 1.64 11.69 4.83
CA GLY A 147 2.65 11.94 5.85
C GLY A 147 3.99 12.46 5.34
N HIS A 148 4.18 12.62 4.03
CA HIS A 148 5.42 13.18 3.47
C HIS A 148 5.72 14.61 3.96
N GLN A 149 4.71 15.34 4.47
CA GLN A 149 4.86 16.64 5.13
C GLN A 149 5.78 16.61 6.35
N TRP A 150 6.04 15.43 6.92
CA TRP A 150 6.97 15.27 8.03
C TRP A 150 8.43 15.32 7.59
N GLY A 151 8.69 15.41 6.30
CA GLY A 151 10.04 15.44 5.78
C GLY A 151 10.63 14.02 5.63
N PRO A 152 11.97 13.94 5.52
CA PRO A 152 12.69 12.68 5.31
C PRO A 152 12.46 11.61 6.39
N ILE A 153 12.08 12.01 7.62
CA ILE A 153 11.82 11.06 8.72
C ILE A 153 10.70 10.06 8.37
N TYR A 154 9.73 10.48 7.55
CA TYR A 154 8.64 9.61 7.12
C TYR A 154 9.12 8.39 6.30
N LEU A 155 10.31 8.47 5.68
CA LEU A 155 10.93 7.35 4.98
C LEU A 155 11.29 6.20 5.93
N LEU A 156 11.46 6.44 7.24
CA LEU A 156 11.64 5.38 8.23
C LEU A 156 10.36 4.56 8.46
N ILE A 157 9.18 5.09 8.13
CA ILE A 157 7.93 4.33 8.16
C ILE A 157 7.70 3.69 6.79
N ARG A 158 7.85 4.48 5.73
CA ARG A 158 7.53 4.05 4.36
C ARG A 158 8.51 3.04 3.79
N GLY A 159 9.81 3.21 4.05
CA GLY A 159 10.86 2.29 3.60
C GLY A 159 10.63 0.87 4.10
N PRO A 160 10.49 0.64 5.42
CA PRO A 160 10.20 -0.69 5.96
C PRO A 160 8.90 -1.29 5.43
N LEU A 161 7.82 -0.50 5.31
CA LEU A 161 6.57 -0.98 4.71
C LEU A 161 6.78 -1.45 3.26
N GLN A 162 7.52 -0.68 2.45
CA GLN A 162 7.83 -1.05 1.08
C GLN A 162 8.63 -2.35 1.01
N LEU A 163 9.63 -2.50 1.89
CA LEU A 163 10.42 -3.72 1.99
C LEU A 163 9.54 -4.91 2.39
N ILE A 164 8.64 -4.75 3.35
CA ILE A 164 7.68 -5.80 3.76
C ILE A 164 6.84 -6.25 2.56
N LEU A 165 6.32 -5.32 1.75
CA LEU A 165 5.51 -5.66 0.56
C LEU A 165 6.33 -6.40 -0.49
N ILE A 166 7.57 -5.97 -0.75
CA ILE A 166 8.49 -6.65 -1.67
C ILE A 166 8.82 -8.06 -1.16
N PHE A 167 9.15 -8.19 0.13
CA PHE A 167 9.44 -9.47 0.76
C PHE A 167 8.23 -10.41 0.72
N TRP A 168 7.04 -9.90 0.98
CA TRP A 168 5.79 -10.65 0.89
C TRP A 168 5.55 -11.18 -0.52
N ALA A 169 5.66 -10.32 -1.53
CA ALA A 169 5.51 -10.70 -2.93
C ALA A 169 6.55 -11.77 -3.33
N TYR A 170 7.81 -11.62 -2.93
CA TYR A 170 8.86 -12.56 -3.31
C TYR A 170 8.72 -13.92 -2.61
N PHE A 171 8.61 -13.93 -1.28
CA PHE A 171 8.65 -15.18 -0.52
C PHE A 171 7.32 -15.94 -0.55
N LEU A 172 6.19 -15.25 -0.46
CA LEU A 172 4.89 -15.92 -0.38
C LEU A 172 4.24 -16.10 -1.76
N CYS A 173 4.35 -15.12 -2.65
CA CYS A 173 3.67 -15.16 -3.94
C CYS A 173 4.52 -15.80 -5.06
N ILE A 174 5.84 -15.55 -5.10
CA ILE A 174 6.73 -16.09 -6.14
C ILE A 174 7.30 -17.44 -5.73
N ARG A 175 8.04 -17.49 -4.61
CA ARG A 175 8.68 -18.72 -4.13
C ARG A 175 7.65 -19.74 -3.66
N GLY A 176 6.51 -19.27 -3.13
CA GLY A 176 5.45 -20.11 -2.61
C GLY A 176 5.96 -20.94 -1.45
N LEU A 177 6.17 -20.31 -0.29
CA LEU A 177 6.56 -21.03 0.92
C LEU A 177 5.55 -22.15 1.21
N SER A 178 5.90 -23.37 0.81
CA SER A 178 5.22 -24.57 1.27
C SER A 178 5.64 -24.75 2.71
N ILE A 179 4.86 -24.20 3.63
CA ILE A 179 4.87 -24.69 5.01
C ILE A 179 4.28 -26.09 4.90
N ARG A 180 5.14 -27.05 4.55
CA ARG A 180 4.81 -28.46 4.64
C ARG A 180 4.60 -28.69 6.14
N THR A 181 3.35 -28.76 6.57
CA THR A 181 3.03 -29.23 7.92
C THR A 181 3.41 -30.71 7.94
N SER A 182 4.69 -31.00 8.10
CA SER A 182 5.18 -32.31 8.46
C SER A 182 4.83 -32.51 9.93
N ALA A 183 3.58 -32.88 10.21
CA ALA A 183 3.19 -33.47 11.48
C ALA A 183 1.86 -34.20 11.31
N LEU A 184 1.65 -35.45 11.72
CA LEU A 184 2.45 -36.53 12.31
C LEU A 184 1.53 -37.76 12.10
N ASN A 185 2.00 -38.82 11.45
CA ASN A 185 1.39 -40.15 11.58
C ASN A 185 1.96 -40.83 12.82
#